data_AF-A0A1F7MZE4-F1
#
_entry.id   AF-A0A1F7MZE4-F1
#
_cell.length_a   1.000
_cell.length_b   1.000
_cell.length_c   1.000
_cell.angle_alpha   90.00
_cell.angle_beta   90.00
_cell.angle_gamma   90.00
#
_symmetry.space_group_name_H-M   'P 1'
#
loop_
_entity.id
_entity.type
_entity.pdbx_description
1 polymer ?
#
loop_
_entity_poly.entity_id
_entity_poly.type
_entity_poly.pdbx_seq_one_letter_code
_entity_poly.pdbx_strand_id
1 'polypeptide(L)'
;MRLAWTLTLAVPVLFAVPAAAELPEGAEALHARLASRLAPSVRSWVGGEARTLARAGGDAGALRAAAQARFAGQLGAAGGADIEALAFLVLMQATRDAEADLKAIMAQVKAANAAKQKLRDLADKVRRDVAQNAGKRDNAPCRPPQCGVGRAALAEVAAPLAAARAPAGFAQREVATLRDLRALHDELKGKLDSLNQTSEMTSLRLQMLMDRRSKFISTLSNIMKKLASTQDAIVQNLK
;
A
#
# COMPACT_ATOMS: atom_id res chain seq x y z
N MET A 1 38.67 35.90 7.88
CA MET A 1 37.37 35.99 7.18
C MET A 1 36.51 34.82 7.63
N ARG A 2 35.41 35.10 8.35
CA ARG A 2 34.50 34.09 8.94
C ARG A 2 33.40 33.79 7.91
N LEU A 3 33.37 32.56 7.37
CA LEU A 3 32.32 32.11 6.47
C LEU A 3 31.15 31.54 7.29
N ALA A 4 30.02 32.23 7.21
CA ALA A 4 28.75 31.87 7.85
C ALA A 4 28.18 30.59 7.20
N TRP A 5 27.99 29.55 8.02
CA TRP A 5 27.29 28.34 7.65
C TRP A 5 25.78 28.57 7.81
N THR A 6 25.06 28.56 6.70
CA THR A 6 23.59 28.61 6.70
C THR A 6 23.04 27.23 7.05
N LEU A 7 22.46 27.11 8.25
CA LEU A 7 21.62 25.97 8.64
C LEU A 7 20.46 25.84 7.64
N THR A 8 20.45 24.76 6.85
CA THR A 8 19.30 24.38 6.05
C THR A 8 18.35 23.58 6.94
N LEU A 9 17.28 24.22 7.41
CA LEU A 9 16.19 23.57 8.12
C LEU A 9 15.50 22.57 7.19
N ALA A 10 15.65 21.27 7.49
CA ALA A 10 14.85 20.22 6.88
C ALA A 10 13.40 20.38 7.36
N VAL A 11 12.55 20.98 6.52
CA VAL A 11 11.11 21.03 6.75
C VAL A 11 10.56 19.61 6.52
N PRO A 12 10.03 18.92 7.53
CA PRO A 12 9.30 17.69 7.30
C PRO A 12 8.02 18.06 6.54
N VAL A 13 7.90 17.58 5.30
CA VAL A 13 6.63 17.65 4.57
C VAL A 13 5.64 16.74 5.31
N LEU A 14 4.86 17.35 6.19
CA LEU A 14 3.68 16.77 6.81
C LEU A 14 2.61 16.63 5.72
N PHE A 15 2.59 15.48 5.05
CA PHE A 15 1.41 15.09 4.28
C PHE A 15 0.27 14.88 5.27
N ALA A 16 -0.66 15.83 5.31
CA ALA A 16 -1.94 15.64 5.98
C ALA A 16 -2.68 14.51 5.27
N VAL A 17 -2.70 13.33 5.90
CA VAL A 17 -3.51 12.21 5.43
C VAL A 17 -4.98 12.64 5.62
N PRO A 18 -5.78 12.77 4.55
CA PRO A 18 -7.20 13.07 4.70
C PRO A 18 -7.84 11.96 5.55
N ALA A 19 -8.70 12.35 6.48
CA ALA A 19 -9.42 11.43 7.35
C ALA A 19 -10.07 10.33 6.48
N ALA A 20 -9.61 9.09 6.66
CA ALA A 20 -10.17 7.96 5.96
C ALA A 20 -11.65 7.88 6.32
N ALA A 21 -12.55 7.90 5.33
CA ALA A 21 -13.99 7.80 5.58
C ALA A 21 -14.25 6.60 6.50
N GLU A 22 -14.97 6.80 7.61
CA GLU A 22 -15.26 5.71 8.54
C GLU A 22 -16.45 4.90 8.03
N LEU A 23 -16.47 3.60 8.36
CA LEU A 23 -17.63 2.77 8.07
C LEU A 23 -18.85 3.33 8.82
N PRO A 24 -20.04 3.36 8.18
CA PRO A 24 -21.26 3.82 8.84
C PRO A 24 -21.56 3.00 10.10
N GLU A 25 -22.06 3.68 11.13
CA GLU A 25 -22.40 3.07 12.42
C GLU A 25 -23.39 1.92 12.24
N GLY A 26 -23.15 0.77 12.89
CA GLY A 26 -24.00 -0.41 12.80
C GLY A 26 -23.81 -1.27 11.54
N ALA A 27 -23.01 -0.84 10.55
CA ALA A 27 -22.72 -1.63 9.34
C ALA A 27 -22.15 -3.00 9.65
N GLU A 28 -21.19 -3.04 10.59
CA GLU A 28 -20.53 -4.25 11.04
C GLU A 28 -21.51 -5.25 11.69
N ALA A 29 -22.40 -4.75 12.55
CA ALA A 29 -23.42 -5.56 13.21
C ALA A 29 -24.44 -6.11 12.20
N LEU A 30 -24.89 -5.28 11.25
CA LEU A 30 -25.78 -5.71 10.17
C LEU A 30 -25.12 -6.77 9.29
N HIS A 31 -23.86 -6.57 8.92
CA HIS A 31 -23.09 -7.54 8.14
C HIS A 31 -22.99 -8.88 8.87
N ALA A 32 -22.61 -8.89 10.15
CA ALA A 32 -22.53 -10.12 10.94
C ALA A 32 -23.88 -10.85 11.02
N ARG A 33 -24.97 -10.11 11.25
CA ARG A 33 -26.32 -10.66 11.30
C ARG A 33 -26.71 -11.29 9.96
N LEU A 34 -26.52 -10.60 8.84
CA LEU A 34 -26.86 -11.12 7.52
C LEU A 34 -25.97 -12.31 7.14
N ALA A 35 -24.64 -12.19 7.29
CA ALA A 35 -23.68 -13.23 6.94
C ALA A 35 -23.89 -14.55 7.70
N SER A 36 -24.32 -14.49 8.96
CA SER A 36 -24.63 -15.67 9.77
C SER A 36 -25.80 -16.51 9.22
N ARG A 37 -26.69 -15.89 8.43
CA ARG A 37 -27.90 -16.51 7.91
C ARG A 37 -27.77 -17.03 6.47
N LEU A 38 -26.65 -16.74 5.80
CA LEU A 38 -26.42 -17.14 4.41
C LEU A 38 -26.05 -18.61 4.29
N ALA A 39 -26.59 -19.27 3.26
CA ALA A 39 -26.11 -20.57 2.81
C ALA A 39 -24.62 -20.54 2.40
N PRO A 40 -23.87 -21.65 2.54
CA PRO A 40 -22.44 -21.71 2.17
C PRO A 40 -22.15 -21.31 0.71
N SER A 41 -23.03 -21.67 -0.23
CA SER A 41 -22.90 -21.34 -1.65
C SER A 41 -22.99 -19.83 -1.89
N VAL A 42 -23.91 -19.15 -1.21
CA VAL A 42 -24.09 -17.69 -1.28
C VAL A 42 -22.88 -16.99 -0.66
N ARG A 43 -22.37 -17.45 0.48
CA ARG A 43 -21.15 -16.90 1.09
C ARG A 43 -19.93 -17.01 0.16
N SER A 44 -19.78 -18.16 -0.48
CA SER A 44 -18.70 -18.37 -1.46
C SER A 44 -18.80 -17.39 -2.63
N TRP A 45 -20.01 -17.19 -3.16
CA TRP A 45 -20.27 -16.23 -4.22
C TRP A 45 -19.99 -14.78 -3.77
N VAL A 46 -20.50 -14.37 -2.60
CA VAL A 46 -20.25 -13.03 -2.02
C VAL A 46 -18.75 -12.76 -1.91
N GLY A 47 -17.97 -13.73 -1.43
CA GLY A 47 -16.52 -13.58 -1.34
C GLY A 47 -15.81 -13.53 -2.69
N GLY A 48 -16.31 -14.27 -3.69
CA GLY A 48 -15.80 -14.19 -5.06
C GLY A 48 -16.05 -12.81 -5.68
N GLU A 49 -17.29 -12.34 -5.59
CA GLU A 49 -17.71 -11.06 -6.14
C GLU A 49 -17.02 -9.89 -5.44
N ALA A 50 -16.85 -9.96 -4.11
CA ALA A 50 -16.12 -8.96 -3.34
C ALA A 50 -14.67 -8.81 -3.82
N ARG A 51 -13.99 -9.92 -4.15
CA ARG A 51 -12.62 -9.87 -4.71
C ARG A 51 -12.59 -9.31 -6.13
N THR A 52 -13.58 -9.63 -6.96
CA THR A 52 -13.70 -9.06 -8.30
C THR A 52 -13.90 -7.55 -8.22
N LEU A 53 -14.85 -7.11 -7.39
CA LEU A 53 -15.14 -5.72 -7.11
C LEU A 53 -13.94 -5.02 -6.48
N ALA A 54 -13.19 -5.70 -5.59
CA ALA A 54 -11.96 -5.26 -4.95
C ALA A 54 -10.81 -5.01 -5.95
N ARG A 55 -10.83 -5.59 -7.15
CA ARG A 55 -9.79 -5.42 -8.17
C ARG A 55 -10.21 -4.49 -9.30
N ALA A 56 -11.35 -4.75 -9.92
CA ALA A 56 -11.81 -4.03 -11.10
C ALA A 56 -12.44 -2.66 -10.75
N GLY A 57 -12.88 -2.49 -9.51
CA GLY A 57 -13.86 -1.44 -9.20
C GLY A 57 -15.22 -1.77 -9.76
N GLY A 58 -16.21 -0.97 -9.35
CA GLY A 58 -17.59 -1.16 -9.75
C GLY A 58 -18.53 -0.36 -8.87
N ASP A 59 -19.77 -0.23 -9.32
CA ASP A 59 -20.84 0.43 -8.60
C ASP A 59 -21.90 -0.59 -8.14
N ALA A 60 -22.82 -0.14 -7.29
CA ALA A 60 -23.87 -1.01 -6.80
C ALA A 60 -24.84 -1.46 -7.92
N GLY A 61 -24.88 -0.80 -9.08
CA GLY A 61 -25.72 -1.21 -10.21
C GLY A 61 -25.22 -2.52 -10.83
N ALA A 62 -23.93 -2.59 -11.14
CA ALA A 62 -23.28 -3.80 -11.65
C ALA A 62 -23.43 -4.98 -10.67
N LEU A 63 -23.31 -4.70 -9.37
CA LEU A 63 -23.46 -5.70 -8.33
C LEU A 63 -24.88 -6.26 -8.22
N ARG A 64 -25.90 -5.41 -8.38
CA ARG A 64 -27.30 -5.85 -8.43
C ARG A 64 -27.54 -6.74 -9.64
N ALA A 65 -27.02 -6.37 -10.81
CA ALA A 65 -27.14 -7.18 -12.02
C ALA A 65 -26.47 -8.56 -11.86
N ALA A 66 -25.28 -8.61 -11.25
CA ALA A 66 -24.58 -9.86 -10.95
C ALA A 66 -25.38 -10.75 -9.98
N ALA A 67 -25.94 -10.16 -8.91
CA ALA A 67 -26.80 -10.87 -7.96
C ALA A 67 -28.07 -11.41 -8.65
N GLN A 68 -28.73 -10.59 -9.47
CA GLN A 68 -29.92 -11.00 -10.24
C GLN A 68 -29.58 -12.16 -11.19
N ALA A 69 -28.51 -12.04 -11.98
CA ALA A 69 -28.10 -13.09 -12.90
C ALA A 69 -27.79 -14.41 -12.19
N ARG A 70 -27.20 -14.35 -10.99
CA ARG A 70 -26.83 -15.54 -10.23
C ARG A 70 -28.01 -16.23 -9.55
N PHE A 71 -29.01 -15.46 -9.11
CA PHE A 71 -30.07 -15.93 -8.22
C PHE A 71 -31.50 -15.73 -8.77
N ALA A 72 -31.66 -15.37 -10.05
CA ALA A 72 -32.96 -15.13 -10.70
C ALA A 72 -34.00 -16.25 -10.50
N GLY A 73 -33.57 -17.51 -10.38
CA GLY A 73 -34.45 -18.66 -10.16
C GLY A 73 -34.75 -19.01 -8.69
N GLN A 74 -34.05 -18.38 -7.74
CA GLN A 74 -34.19 -18.64 -6.30
C GLN A 74 -34.83 -17.47 -5.54
N LEU A 75 -34.69 -16.24 -6.06
CA LEU A 75 -35.28 -15.05 -5.49
C LEU A 75 -36.66 -14.83 -6.14
N GLY A 76 -37.74 -15.22 -5.46
CA GLY A 76 -39.11 -14.96 -5.92
C GLY A 76 -39.46 -13.46 -5.96
N ALA A 77 -40.75 -13.12 -5.89
CA ALA A 77 -41.24 -11.73 -5.98
C ALA A 77 -40.67 -10.74 -4.92
N ALA A 78 -40.05 -11.24 -3.85
CA ALA A 78 -39.36 -10.46 -2.81
C ALA A 78 -37.88 -10.15 -3.13
N GLY A 79 -37.37 -10.54 -4.29
CA GLY A 79 -35.95 -10.50 -4.63
C GLY A 79 -35.26 -9.14 -4.51
N GLY A 80 -35.99 -8.02 -4.60
CA GLY A 80 -35.41 -6.68 -4.52
C GLY A 80 -34.66 -6.40 -3.20
N ALA A 81 -35.23 -6.80 -2.07
CA ALA A 81 -34.61 -6.54 -0.77
C ALA A 81 -33.44 -7.50 -0.47
N ASP A 82 -33.58 -8.76 -0.88
CA ASP A 82 -32.53 -9.76 -0.80
C ASP A 82 -31.32 -9.38 -1.69
N ILE A 83 -31.56 -8.82 -2.88
CA ILE A 83 -30.52 -8.28 -3.76
C ILE A 83 -29.77 -7.11 -3.11
N GLU A 84 -30.47 -6.18 -2.44
CA GLU A 84 -29.82 -5.08 -1.73
C GLU A 84 -28.99 -5.58 -0.54
N ALA A 85 -29.45 -6.61 0.18
CA ALA A 85 -28.66 -7.25 1.24
C ALA A 85 -27.41 -7.96 0.70
N LEU A 86 -27.52 -8.67 -0.42
CA LEU A 86 -26.35 -9.26 -1.10
C LEU A 86 -25.37 -8.18 -1.58
N ALA A 87 -25.89 -7.09 -2.15
CA ALA A 87 -25.05 -5.97 -2.57
C ALA A 87 -24.33 -5.33 -1.38
N PHE A 88 -25.03 -5.15 -0.25
CA PHE A 88 -24.44 -4.68 1.00
C PHE A 88 -23.31 -5.61 1.49
N LEU A 89 -23.56 -6.92 1.54
CA LEU A 89 -22.57 -7.91 1.99
C LEU A 89 -21.30 -7.89 1.14
N VAL A 90 -21.45 -7.88 -0.19
CA VAL A 90 -20.32 -7.82 -1.12
C VAL A 90 -19.53 -6.51 -0.96
N LEU A 91 -20.21 -5.37 -0.85
CA LEU A 91 -19.55 -4.08 -0.65
C LEU A 91 -18.84 -3.99 0.71
N MET A 92 -19.42 -4.55 1.77
CA MET A 92 -18.79 -4.61 3.09
C MET A 92 -17.52 -5.45 3.04
N GLN A 93 -17.58 -6.63 2.42
CA GLN A 93 -16.41 -7.49 2.29
C GLN A 93 -15.34 -6.85 1.40
N ALA A 94 -15.71 -6.24 0.27
CA ALA A 94 -14.78 -5.52 -0.60
C ALA A 94 -14.13 -4.32 0.12
N THR A 95 -14.85 -3.65 1.02
CA THR A 95 -14.32 -2.53 1.82
C THR A 95 -13.28 -3.03 2.82
N ARG A 96 -13.52 -4.16 3.50
CA ARG A 96 -12.54 -4.78 4.41
C ARG A 96 -11.29 -5.25 3.67
N ASP A 97 -11.46 -5.88 2.51
CA ASP A 97 -10.35 -6.30 1.66
C ASP A 97 -9.53 -5.08 1.21
N ALA A 98 -10.19 -4.00 0.79
CA ALA A 98 -9.53 -2.75 0.41
C ALA A 98 -8.78 -2.09 1.59
N GLU A 99 -9.29 -2.19 2.82
CA GLU A 99 -8.60 -1.72 4.02
C GLU A 99 -7.35 -2.54 4.35
N ALA A 100 -7.41 -3.87 4.18
CA ALA A 100 -6.25 -4.74 4.35
C ALA A 100 -5.17 -4.41 3.31
N ASP A 101 -5.55 -4.24 2.05
CA ASP A 101 -4.65 -3.84 0.95
C ASP A 101 -4.02 -2.47 1.22
N LEU A 102 -4.82 -1.51 1.69
CA LEU A 102 -4.36 -0.18 2.07
C LEU A 102 -3.30 -0.25 3.19
N LYS A 103 -3.56 -1.02 4.26
CA LYS A 103 -2.59 -1.22 5.34
C LYS A 103 -1.29 -1.84 4.83
N ALA A 104 -1.38 -2.82 3.94
CA ALA A 104 -0.22 -3.45 3.33
C ALA A 104 0.60 -2.45 2.49
N ILE A 105 -0.06 -1.59 1.72
CA ILE A 105 0.61 -0.55 0.91
C ILE A 105 1.23 0.52 1.80
N MET A 106 0.57 0.96 2.87
CA MET A 106 1.16 1.91 3.83
C MET A 106 2.40 1.33 4.50
N ALA A 107 2.38 0.06 4.87
CA ALA A 107 3.56 -0.64 5.38
C ALA A 107 4.70 -0.64 4.36
N GLN A 108 4.38 -0.88 3.08
CA GLN A 108 5.36 -0.81 1.99
C GLN A 108 5.92 0.61 1.79
N VAL A 109 5.09 1.65 1.82
CA VAL A 109 5.54 3.05 1.73
C VAL A 109 6.46 3.40 2.89
N LYS A 110 6.13 3.00 4.12
CA LYS A 110 6.97 3.22 5.29
C LYS A 110 8.32 2.50 5.15
N ALA A 111 8.31 1.25 4.70
CA ALA A 111 9.53 0.49 4.46
C ALA A 111 10.40 1.12 3.36
N ALA A 112 9.79 1.55 2.25
CA ALA A 112 10.48 2.24 1.16
C ALA A 112 11.09 3.57 1.63
N ASN A 113 10.39 4.34 2.47
CA ASN A 113 10.93 5.58 3.04
C ASN A 113 12.10 5.33 3.99
N ALA A 114 12.00 4.31 4.85
CA ALA A 114 13.11 3.91 5.72
C ALA A 114 14.34 3.45 4.91
N ALA A 115 14.13 2.67 3.86
CA ALA A 115 15.19 2.24 2.94
C ALA A 115 15.83 3.43 2.20
N LYS A 116 15.02 4.35 1.67
CA LYS A 116 15.51 5.58 1.02
C LYS A 116 16.35 6.41 1.97
N GLN A 117 15.95 6.57 3.23
CA GLN A 117 16.72 7.32 4.21
C GLN A 117 18.09 6.67 4.43
N LYS A 118 18.12 5.36 4.69
CA LYS A 118 19.36 4.62 4.92
C LYS A 118 20.29 4.64 3.70
N LEU A 119 19.73 4.58 2.49
CA LEU A 119 20.53 4.71 1.29
C LEU A 119 21.03 6.13 1.04
N ARG A 120 20.29 7.17 1.40
CA ARG A 120 20.77 8.57 1.34
C ARG A 120 21.95 8.76 2.29
N ASP A 121 21.81 8.28 3.54
CA ASP A 121 22.89 8.35 4.53
C ASP A 121 24.17 7.65 4.04
N LEU A 122 24.01 6.46 3.43
CA LEU A 122 25.12 5.70 2.87
C LEU A 122 25.70 6.38 1.61
N ALA A 123 24.85 6.84 0.70
CA ALA A 123 25.27 7.55 -0.50
C ALA A 123 26.04 8.83 -0.16
N ASP A 124 25.64 9.55 0.88
CA ASP A 124 26.35 10.73 1.37
C ASP A 124 27.73 10.39 1.95
N LYS A 125 27.85 9.27 2.68
CA LYS A 125 29.15 8.76 3.15
C LYS A 125 30.04 8.41 1.96
N VAL A 126 29.54 7.61 1.02
CA VAL A 126 30.28 7.22 -0.20
C VAL A 126 30.69 8.45 -1.00
N ARG A 127 29.79 9.41 -1.19
CA ARG A 127 30.06 10.66 -1.92
C ARG A 127 31.17 11.47 -1.26
N ARG A 128 31.19 11.56 0.08
CA ARG A 128 32.30 12.20 0.81
C ARG A 128 33.61 11.47 0.59
N ASP A 129 33.63 10.14 0.68
CA ASP A 129 34.84 9.35 0.46
C ASP A 129 35.35 9.49 -1.00
N VAL A 130 34.45 9.51 -1.99
CA VAL A 130 34.79 9.77 -3.39
C VAL A 130 35.41 11.16 -3.56
N ALA A 131 34.82 12.19 -2.93
CA ALA A 131 35.32 13.56 -3.01
C ALA A 131 36.68 13.74 -2.33
N GLN A 132 36.89 13.13 -1.15
CA GLN A 132 38.17 13.16 -0.43
C GLN A 132 39.30 12.47 -1.21
N ASN A 133 38.95 11.50 -2.05
CA ASN A 133 39.89 10.77 -2.90
C ASN A 133 39.88 11.26 -4.36
N ALA A 134 39.37 12.47 -4.62
CA ALA A 134 39.44 13.07 -5.95
C ALA A 134 40.90 13.17 -6.44
N GLY A 135 41.14 12.78 -7.69
CA GLY A 135 42.49 12.77 -8.29
C GLY A 135 43.37 11.56 -7.92
N LYS A 136 42.93 10.68 -7.03
CA LYS A 136 43.62 9.40 -6.75
C LYS A 136 43.33 8.37 -7.86
N ARG A 137 44.32 7.51 -8.13
CA ARG A 137 44.23 6.42 -9.11
C ARG A 137 43.16 5.41 -8.70
N ASP A 138 42.44 4.86 -9.67
CA ASP A 138 41.36 3.88 -9.47
C ASP A 138 41.76 2.66 -8.65
N ASN A 139 42.98 2.18 -8.85
CA ASN A 139 43.51 0.98 -8.21
C ASN A 139 44.05 1.27 -6.80
N ALA A 140 43.98 2.53 -6.32
CA ALA A 140 44.42 2.85 -4.98
C ALA A 140 43.54 2.10 -3.95
N PRO A 141 44.15 1.53 -2.90
CA PRO A 141 43.43 0.78 -1.89
C PRO A 141 42.50 1.72 -1.11
N CYS A 142 41.26 1.26 -0.89
CA CYS A 142 40.25 1.96 -0.11
C CYS A 142 40.26 1.36 1.30
N ARG A 143 41.03 1.96 2.22
CA ARG A 143 41.15 1.49 3.61
C ARG A 143 40.96 2.64 4.60
N PRO A 144 40.48 2.39 5.82
CA PRO A 144 40.46 3.40 6.87
C PRO A 144 41.88 3.98 7.08
N PRO A 145 42.03 5.30 7.26
CA PRO A 145 40.99 6.33 7.38
C PRO A 145 40.51 6.95 6.04
N GLN A 146 41.06 6.53 4.90
CA GLN A 146 40.82 7.14 3.58
C GLN A 146 39.43 6.83 3.01
N CYS A 147 38.84 5.73 3.43
CA CYS A 147 37.46 5.35 3.15
C CYS A 147 36.77 4.97 4.45
N GLY A 148 35.68 5.66 4.79
CA GLY A 148 34.84 5.39 5.96
C GLY A 148 33.75 4.36 5.69
N VAL A 149 33.45 4.07 4.42
CA VAL A 149 32.42 3.09 4.04
C VAL A 149 32.99 1.68 4.05
N GLY A 150 32.81 0.99 5.19
CA GLY A 150 33.15 -0.42 5.34
C GLY A 150 31.97 -1.36 5.09
N ARG A 151 32.26 -2.67 5.09
CA ARG A 151 31.24 -3.74 4.98
C ARG A 151 30.11 -3.62 6.00
N ALA A 152 30.40 -3.15 7.22
CA ALA A 152 29.39 -2.92 8.25
C ALA A 152 28.35 -1.86 7.81
N ALA A 153 28.80 -0.74 7.23
CA ALA A 153 27.91 0.31 6.74
C ALA A 153 27.02 -0.16 5.57
N LEU A 154 27.55 -1.08 4.74
CA LEU A 154 26.79 -1.74 3.67
C LEU A 154 25.77 -2.75 4.23
N ALA A 155 26.15 -3.51 5.26
CA ALA A 155 25.25 -4.47 5.89
C ALA A 155 24.05 -3.79 6.57
N GLU A 156 24.22 -2.59 7.13
CA GLU A 156 23.14 -1.82 7.77
C GLU A 156 21.97 -1.50 6.83
N VAL A 157 22.21 -1.41 5.52
CA VAL A 157 21.13 -1.10 4.55
C VAL A 157 20.39 -2.35 4.06
N ALA A 158 20.87 -3.55 4.36
CA ALA A 158 20.29 -4.80 3.88
C ALA A 158 18.87 -5.03 4.41
N ALA A 159 18.66 -4.90 5.73
CA ALA A 159 17.35 -5.14 6.34
C ALA A 159 16.28 -4.12 5.89
N PRO A 160 16.55 -2.81 5.84
CA PRO A 160 15.62 -1.83 5.28
C PRO A 160 15.22 -2.14 3.83
N LEU A 161 16.18 -2.56 2.99
CA LEU A 161 15.90 -2.92 1.60
C LEU A 161 15.07 -4.18 1.47
N ALA A 162 15.36 -5.20 2.28
CA ALA A 162 14.54 -6.41 2.34
C ALA A 162 13.09 -6.09 2.74
N ALA A 163 12.90 -5.23 3.74
CA ALA A 163 11.57 -4.77 4.15
C ALA A 163 10.84 -4.00 3.03
N ALA A 164 11.58 -3.21 2.25
CA ALA A 164 11.07 -2.50 1.08
C ALA A 164 10.90 -3.39 -0.17
N ARG A 165 11.22 -4.70 -0.07
CA ARG A 165 11.26 -5.66 -1.19
C ARG A 165 12.18 -5.21 -2.34
N ALA A 166 13.26 -4.52 -2.00
CA ALA A 166 14.26 -4.03 -2.94
C ALA A 166 15.53 -4.92 -2.91
N PRO A 167 16.15 -5.20 -4.06
CA PRO A 167 17.36 -6.02 -4.13
C PRO A 167 18.57 -5.27 -3.53
N ALA A 168 19.26 -5.95 -2.60
CA ALA A 168 20.38 -5.41 -1.83
C ALA A 168 21.73 -6.12 -2.12
N GLY A 169 21.97 -6.53 -3.37
CA GLY A 169 23.17 -7.31 -3.74
C GLY A 169 24.50 -6.66 -3.33
N PHE A 170 24.57 -5.33 -3.36
CA PHE A 170 25.74 -4.56 -2.93
C PHE A 170 25.99 -4.58 -1.42
N ALA A 171 25.01 -4.93 -0.59
CA ALA A 171 25.14 -4.90 0.87
C ALA A 171 26.17 -5.90 1.42
N GLN A 172 26.55 -6.91 0.62
CA GLN A 172 27.56 -7.90 0.96
C GLN A 172 28.91 -7.66 0.27
N ARG A 173 29.02 -6.62 -0.57
CA ARG A 173 30.23 -6.37 -1.36
C ARG A 173 31.34 -5.81 -0.48
N GLU A 174 32.57 -6.22 -0.78
CA GLU A 174 33.77 -5.60 -0.22
C GLU A 174 34.24 -4.46 -1.14
N VAL A 175 34.52 -3.29 -0.57
CA VAL A 175 35.04 -2.13 -1.29
C VAL A 175 36.56 -2.10 -1.11
N ALA A 176 37.30 -2.76 -2.00
CA ALA A 176 38.74 -2.89 -1.88
C ALA A 176 39.50 -1.70 -2.50
N THR A 177 38.95 -1.09 -3.55
CA THR A 177 39.61 -0.05 -4.35
C THR A 177 38.73 1.20 -4.54
N LEU A 178 39.34 2.33 -4.95
CA LEU A 178 38.58 3.52 -5.32
C LEU A 178 37.67 3.31 -6.54
N ARG A 179 38.02 2.39 -7.44
CA ARG A 179 37.10 1.95 -8.51
C ARG A 179 35.83 1.35 -7.93
N ASP A 180 35.96 0.46 -6.95
CA ASP A 180 34.80 -0.15 -6.28
C ASP A 180 33.93 0.90 -5.58
N LEU A 181 34.57 1.89 -4.95
CA LEU A 181 33.87 2.97 -4.27
C LEU A 181 33.04 3.83 -5.24
N ARG A 182 33.59 4.16 -6.42
CA ARG A 182 32.85 4.91 -7.45
C ARG A 182 31.74 4.06 -8.08
N ALA A 183 31.99 2.78 -8.34
CA ALA A 183 30.95 1.86 -8.80
C ALA A 183 29.80 1.74 -7.78
N LEU A 184 30.13 1.68 -6.48
CA LEU A 184 29.15 1.67 -5.40
C LEU A 184 28.36 2.98 -5.36
N HIS A 185 29.00 4.14 -5.55
CA HIS A 185 28.32 5.43 -5.63
C HIS A 185 27.24 5.43 -6.73
N ASP A 186 27.59 4.97 -7.92
CA ASP A 186 26.68 4.95 -9.06
C ASP A 186 25.56 3.93 -8.87
N GLU A 187 25.86 2.77 -8.28
CA GLU A 187 24.85 1.78 -7.92
C GLU A 187 23.86 2.34 -6.88
N LEU A 188 24.34 2.98 -5.82
CA LEU A 188 23.49 3.59 -4.79
C LEU A 188 22.57 4.66 -5.38
N LYS A 189 23.09 5.49 -6.28
CA LYS A 189 22.29 6.48 -7.01
C LYS A 189 21.18 5.80 -7.83
N GLY A 190 21.52 4.77 -8.60
CA GLY A 190 20.53 4.00 -9.36
C GLY A 190 19.46 3.35 -8.48
N LYS A 191 19.83 2.84 -7.28
CA LYS A 191 18.87 2.29 -6.32
C LYS A 191 17.94 3.35 -5.74
N LEU A 192 18.46 4.54 -5.41
CA LEU A 192 17.65 5.68 -4.98
C LEU A 192 16.62 6.05 -6.04
N ASP A 193 17.04 6.17 -7.30
CA ASP A 193 16.19 6.58 -8.40
C ASP A 193 15.08 5.54 -8.65
N SER A 194 15.43 4.25 -8.64
CA SER A 194 14.47 3.14 -8.75
C SER A 194 13.46 3.12 -7.60
N LEU A 195 13.90 3.32 -6.35
CA LEU A 195 13.01 3.42 -5.19
C LEU A 195 12.13 4.66 -5.24
N ASN A 196 12.60 5.77 -5.83
CA ASN A 196 11.80 6.97 -6.01
C ASN A 196 10.66 6.72 -6.99
N GLN A 197 10.95 6.15 -8.17
CA GLN A 197 9.92 5.75 -9.14
C GLN A 197 8.89 4.78 -8.53
N THR A 198 9.36 3.78 -7.78
CA THR A 198 8.48 2.83 -7.09
C THR A 198 7.60 3.53 -6.06
N SER A 199 8.16 4.49 -5.31
CA SER A 199 7.44 5.29 -4.31
C SER A 199 6.35 6.16 -4.95
N GLU A 200 6.62 6.76 -6.11
CA GLU A 200 5.65 7.57 -6.85
C GLU A 200 4.49 6.71 -7.35
N MET A 201 4.79 5.56 -7.97
CA MET A 201 3.77 4.59 -8.39
C MET A 201 2.94 4.09 -7.19
N THR A 202 3.59 3.81 -6.07
CA THR A 202 2.90 3.35 -4.85
C THR A 202 2.00 4.45 -4.27
N SER A 203 2.40 5.72 -4.36
CA SER A 203 1.58 6.86 -3.96
C SER A 203 0.34 7.01 -4.85
N LEU A 204 0.50 6.89 -6.17
CA LEU A 204 -0.64 6.90 -7.11
C LEU A 204 -1.61 5.75 -6.81
N ARG A 205 -1.07 4.54 -6.56
CA ARG A 205 -1.88 3.39 -6.18
C ARG A 205 -2.62 3.61 -4.86
N LEU A 206 -1.95 4.21 -3.89
CA LEU A 206 -2.54 4.56 -2.60
C LEU A 206 -3.73 5.53 -2.77
N GLN A 207 -3.57 6.58 -3.59
CA GLN A 207 -4.64 7.53 -3.90
C GLN A 207 -5.84 6.84 -4.55
N MET A 208 -5.61 6.03 -5.59
CA MET A 208 -6.69 5.30 -6.25
C MET A 208 -7.46 4.38 -5.29
N LEU A 209 -6.75 3.69 -4.40
CA LEU A 209 -7.38 2.82 -3.40
C LEU A 209 -8.19 3.61 -2.37
N MET A 210 -7.70 4.77 -1.94
CA MET A 210 -8.43 5.64 -1.04
C MET A 210 -9.71 6.19 -1.67
N ASP A 211 -9.63 6.68 -2.91
CA ASP A 211 -10.80 7.17 -3.65
C ASP A 211 -11.83 6.07 -3.82
N ARG A 212 -11.36 4.86 -4.13
CA ARG A 212 -12.23 3.71 -4.31
C ARG A 212 -12.87 3.24 -3.03
N ARG A 213 -12.11 3.20 -1.92
CA ARG A 213 -12.64 2.94 -0.58
C ARG A 213 -13.70 3.96 -0.20
N SER A 214 -13.45 5.24 -0.46
CA SER A 214 -14.42 6.32 -0.20
C SER A 214 -15.73 6.10 -0.96
N LYS A 215 -15.66 5.73 -2.24
CA LYS A 215 -16.84 5.39 -3.05
C LYS A 215 -17.61 4.20 -2.50
N PHE A 216 -16.92 3.15 -2.05
CA PHE A 216 -17.58 1.99 -1.43
C PHE A 216 -18.30 2.37 -0.15
N ILE A 217 -17.69 3.18 0.72
CA ILE A 217 -18.30 3.65 1.97
C ILE A 217 -19.52 4.54 1.71
N SER A 218 -19.43 5.45 0.74
CA SER A 218 -20.58 6.26 0.32
C SER A 218 -21.73 5.38 -0.20
N THR A 219 -21.42 4.37 -1.01
CA THR A 219 -22.40 3.43 -1.55
C THR A 219 -23.03 2.59 -0.45
N LEU A 220 -22.23 2.09 0.50
CA LEU A 220 -22.68 1.36 1.68
C LEU A 220 -23.64 2.19 2.51
N SER A 221 -23.33 3.47 2.73
CA SER A 221 -24.20 4.39 3.48
C SER A 221 -25.56 4.54 2.82
N ASN A 222 -25.60 4.64 1.48
CA ASN A 222 -26.85 4.73 0.73
C ASN A 222 -27.67 3.43 0.78
N ILE A 223 -27.02 2.27 0.69
CA ILE A 223 -27.69 0.98 0.79
C ILE A 223 -28.18 0.74 2.22
N MET A 224 -27.39 1.08 3.24
CA MET A 224 -27.81 0.97 4.63
C MET A 224 -29.05 1.79 4.94
N LYS A 225 -29.13 3.03 4.45
CA LYS A 225 -30.35 3.84 4.59
C LYS A 225 -31.57 3.15 3.99
N LYS A 226 -31.42 2.49 2.83
CA LYS A 226 -32.50 1.73 2.17
C LYS A 226 -32.87 0.45 2.93
N LEU A 227 -31.89 -0.30 3.43
CA LEU A 227 -32.12 -1.52 4.21
C LEU A 227 -32.77 -1.21 5.56
N ALA A 228 -32.37 -0.11 6.21
CA ALA A 228 -32.99 0.34 7.46
C ALA A 228 -34.49 0.63 7.28
N SER A 229 -34.90 1.17 6.12
CA SER A 229 -36.31 1.41 5.78
C SER A 229 -37.10 0.16 5.33
N THR A 230 -36.47 -1.02 5.17
CA THR A 230 -37.11 -2.22 4.59
C THR A 230 -37.03 -3.47 5.50
N GLN A 231 -36.81 -3.26 6.80
CA GLN A 231 -36.20 -4.21 7.74
C GLN A 231 -36.93 -5.55 8.00
N ASP A 232 -38.20 -5.72 7.63
CA ASP A 232 -38.98 -6.90 8.06
C ASP A 232 -39.05 -8.07 7.05
N ALA A 233 -38.63 -7.90 5.79
CA ALA A 233 -38.81 -8.94 4.75
C ALA A 233 -37.53 -9.66 4.25
N ILE A 234 -36.33 -9.18 4.61
CA ILE A 234 -35.05 -9.43 3.88
C ILE A 234 -34.35 -10.78 4.19
N VAL A 235 -35.00 -11.70 4.90
CA VAL A 235 -34.27 -12.87 5.45
C VAL A 235 -34.93 -14.21 5.16
N GLN A 236 -36.18 -14.25 4.72
CA GLN A 236 -36.85 -15.54 4.55
C GLN A 236 -36.37 -16.33 3.32
N ASN A 237 -35.83 -15.67 2.28
CA ASN A 237 -35.48 -16.33 1.00
C ASN A 237 -33.99 -16.61 0.79
N LEU A 238 -33.11 -16.16 1.70
CA LEU A 238 -31.64 -16.33 1.58
C LEU A 238 -31.07 -17.53 2.37
N LYS A 239 -31.95 -18.38 2.91
CA LYS A 239 -31.61 -19.68 3.51
C LYS A 239 -31.44 -20.74 2.42
#